data_AF-A0A367HSR7-F1
#
_entry.id   AF-A0A367HSR7-F1
#
_cell.length_a   1.000
_cell.length_b   1.000
_cell.length_c   1.000
_cell.angle_alpha   90.00
_cell.angle_beta   90.00
_cell.angle_gamma   90.00
#
_symmetry.space_group_name_H-M   'P 1'
#
loop_
_entity.id
_entity.type
_entity.pdbx_description
1 polymer ?
#
loop_
_entity_poly.entity_id
_entity_poly.type
_entity_poly.pdbx_seq_one_letter_code
_entity_poly.pdbx_strand_id
1 'polypeptide(L)'
;MSFGDPNNPYGQQPQQPPQGGNPYGQQQGQPGYGYPQQAPQGVPPQQGYGYPQQPGQVPGQQPYGAYPQAPGTLQANNGYINVPVLGTVQVATMGRRFGARVIDGLIIGVIYVILMVAGVAGAVGAAKKCDVNSADYTDCVNNASSSVVGAFFGALLLFGIITLLYEWLMISLVGATLGKMSLGLKVVKESTGQNPGLGGGFIRWIIPMVGAFVCGIGQLLVYLSPFFDNSGKLQGWHDRAAGTLVIKK
;
A
#
# COMPACT_ATOMS: atom_id res chain seq x y z
N MET A 1 -68.19 -7.38 -9.30
CA MET A 1 -67.55 -6.20 -9.89
C MET A 1 -68.60 -5.11 -9.96
N SER A 2 -68.36 -3.92 -9.42
CA SER A 2 -69.20 -2.74 -9.65
C SER A 2 -68.37 -1.49 -9.36
N PHE A 3 -68.54 -0.45 -10.17
CA PHE A 3 -67.58 0.65 -10.32
C PHE A 3 -67.87 1.82 -9.40
N GLY A 4 -66.83 2.57 -9.02
CA GLY A 4 -66.91 3.68 -8.08
C GLY A 4 -66.63 5.04 -8.73
N ASP A 5 -67.48 6.00 -8.36
CA ASP A 5 -67.28 7.45 -8.22
C ASP A 5 -68.51 7.94 -7.39
N PRO A 6 -68.44 9.00 -6.56
CA PRO A 6 -68.15 10.36 -7.05
C PRO A 6 -67.47 11.36 -6.07
N ASN A 7 -67.19 12.55 -6.61
CA ASN A 7 -67.08 13.88 -5.96
C ASN A 7 -65.73 14.37 -5.38
N ASN A 8 -65.03 15.06 -6.28
CA ASN A 8 -64.10 16.21 -6.14
C ASN A 8 -64.79 17.44 -5.44
N PRO A 9 -64.18 18.66 -5.33
CA PRO A 9 -62.90 19.11 -4.75
C PRO A 9 -63.03 20.24 -3.67
N TYR A 10 -61.91 20.60 -3.00
CA TYR A 10 -61.65 21.86 -2.23
C TYR A 10 -62.64 22.31 -1.12
N GLY A 11 -62.18 22.39 0.16
CA GLY A 11 -62.93 23.12 1.19
C GLY A 11 -62.43 23.10 2.66
N GLN A 12 -61.49 23.98 3.01
CA GLN A 12 -61.29 24.66 4.32
C GLN A 12 -61.15 23.88 5.67
N GLN A 13 -59.92 23.90 6.24
CA GLN A 13 -59.49 24.62 7.49
C GLN A 13 -60.44 24.85 8.70
N PRO A 14 -59.94 25.26 9.90
CA PRO A 14 -58.60 25.07 10.53
C PRO A 14 -58.63 24.77 12.07
N GLN A 15 -57.47 24.52 12.70
CA GLN A 15 -57.08 25.17 13.99
C GLN A 15 -55.56 25.00 14.32
N GLN A 16 -55.02 25.96 15.09
CA GLN A 16 -53.59 26.28 15.34
C GLN A 16 -53.49 27.06 16.70
N PRO A 17 -52.31 27.51 17.19
CA PRO A 17 -50.90 27.05 17.05
C PRO A 17 -50.40 26.63 18.48
N PRO A 18 -49.49 27.30 19.25
CA PRO A 18 -48.16 27.93 19.04
C PRO A 18 -47.01 27.24 19.84
N GLN A 19 -45.79 27.81 20.03
CA GLN A 19 -44.76 28.31 19.08
C GLN A 19 -43.48 28.74 19.85
N GLY A 20 -42.27 28.55 19.25
CA GLY A 20 -40.98 29.17 19.67
C GLY A 20 -40.01 28.24 20.45
N GLY A 21 -38.66 28.34 20.36
CA GLY A 21 -37.77 29.17 19.53
C GLY A 21 -36.26 28.90 19.82
N ASN A 22 -35.37 29.09 18.84
CA ASN A 22 -33.88 28.98 18.91
C ASN A 22 -33.23 30.24 19.57
N PRO A 23 -31.88 30.50 19.66
CA PRO A 23 -30.65 29.80 19.16
C PRO A 23 -29.42 29.78 20.14
N TYR A 24 -28.21 29.54 19.61
CA TYR A 24 -26.86 29.52 20.24
C TYR A 24 -26.45 30.78 21.06
N GLY A 25 -25.61 30.60 22.10
CA GLY A 25 -24.94 31.66 22.89
C GLY A 25 -23.77 31.14 23.77
N GLN A 26 -22.87 32.03 24.25
CA GLN A 26 -21.54 31.68 24.82
C GLN A 26 -21.39 31.82 26.36
N GLN A 27 -20.51 30.99 26.95
CA GLN A 27 -19.46 31.27 27.98
C GLN A 27 -19.82 31.78 29.42
N GLN A 28 -18.96 31.37 30.38
CA GLN A 28 -18.90 31.64 31.86
C GLN A 28 -19.65 30.60 32.74
N GLY A 29 -19.17 30.16 33.92
CA GLY A 29 -17.90 30.34 34.64
C GLY A 29 -17.90 29.53 35.97
N GLN A 30 -16.73 29.10 36.47
CA GLN A 30 -16.55 28.48 37.81
C GLN A 30 -16.63 29.53 38.96
N PRO A 31 -16.67 29.20 40.28
CA PRO A 31 -16.28 27.94 40.94
C PRO A 31 -17.23 27.40 42.06
N GLY A 32 -16.95 26.17 42.54
CA GLY A 32 -17.55 25.61 43.77
C GLY A 32 -16.52 24.85 44.60
N TYR A 33 -16.28 25.28 45.84
CA TYR A 33 -15.32 24.69 46.79
C TYR A 33 -15.96 23.58 47.65
N GLY A 34 -15.22 22.51 47.96
CA GLY A 34 -15.68 21.43 48.85
C GLY A 34 -14.58 20.44 49.28
N TYR A 35 -14.05 20.66 50.49
CA TYR A 35 -13.09 19.91 51.33
C TYR A 35 -12.68 18.44 51.00
N PRO A 36 -11.41 18.05 51.29
CA PRO A 36 -10.94 16.66 51.27
C PRO A 36 -11.33 15.87 52.52
N GLN A 37 -11.60 14.56 52.35
CA GLN A 37 -12.01 13.65 53.41
C GLN A 37 -10.79 12.97 54.08
N GLN A 38 -10.74 12.93 55.42
CA GLN A 38 -9.65 12.35 56.20
C GLN A 38 -9.66 10.82 56.21
N ALA A 39 -8.47 10.21 56.30
CA ALA A 39 -8.29 8.77 56.46
C ALA A 39 -8.26 8.37 57.96
N PRO A 40 -8.91 7.25 58.37
CA PRO A 40 -8.73 6.67 59.69
C PRO A 40 -7.39 5.90 59.80
N GLN A 41 -6.71 6.05 60.94
CA GLN A 41 -5.37 5.52 61.20
C GLN A 41 -5.40 4.44 62.30
N GLY A 42 -4.74 3.29 62.07
CA GLY A 42 -4.18 2.46 63.15
C GLY A 42 -4.63 0.99 63.25
N VAL A 43 -3.85 0.08 62.64
CA VAL A 43 -3.66 -1.33 63.08
C VAL A 43 -2.21 -1.74 62.71
N PRO A 44 -1.41 -2.41 63.57
CA PRO A 44 0.04 -2.56 63.36
C PRO A 44 0.47 -3.66 62.37
N PRO A 45 1.71 -3.62 61.84
CA PRO A 45 2.22 -4.60 60.87
C PRO A 45 2.73 -5.89 61.53
N GLN A 46 2.32 -7.06 61.03
CA GLN A 46 3.02 -8.33 61.28
C GLN A 46 4.03 -8.64 60.16
N GLN A 47 5.16 -9.22 60.56
CA GLN A 47 6.25 -9.62 59.67
C GLN A 47 5.95 -11.00 59.05
N GLY A 48 5.87 -11.07 57.72
CA GLY A 48 5.71 -12.32 56.98
C GLY A 48 7.03 -12.80 56.36
N TYR A 49 7.63 -13.85 56.94
CA TYR A 49 8.65 -14.66 56.24
C TYR A 49 7.94 -15.84 55.55
N GLY A 50 8.02 -15.92 54.23
CA GLY A 50 7.42 -17.00 53.43
C GLY A 50 8.13 -17.21 52.10
N TYR A 51 8.39 -18.46 51.75
CA TYR A 51 9.14 -18.87 50.55
C TYR A 51 8.42 -18.50 49.23
N PRO A 52 9.16 -18.31 48.12
CA PRO A 52 8.57 -18.06 46.81
C PRO A 52 7.87 -19.32 46.26
N GLN A 53 6.55 -19.25 46.12
CA GLN A 53 5.76 -20.21 45.34
C GLN A 53 5.89 -19.89 43.84
N GLN A 54 6.02 -20.93 43.00
CA GLN A 54 6.01 -20.79 41.55
C GLN A 54 4.60 -20.36 41.06
N PRO A 55 4.47 -19.31 40.22
CA PRO A 55 3.20 -19.02 39.56
C PRO A 55 2.85 -20.11 38.53
N GLY A 56 1.78 -20.85 38.78
CA GLY A 56 1.24 -21.83 37.84
C GLY A 56 0.75 -21.18 36.54
N GLN A 57 0.72 -21.99 35.48
CA GLN A 57 0.29 -21.55 34.14
C GLN A 57 -1.20 -21.18 34.13
N VAL A 58 -1.50 -19.88 34.06
CA VAL A 58 -2.86 -19.38 33.83
C VAL A 58 -3.14 -19.31 32.31
N PRO A 59 -4.22 -19.93 31.80
CA PRO A 59 -4.62 -19.77 30.41
C PRO A 59 -4.94 -18.30 30.10
N GLY A 60 -4.29 -17.75 29.07
CA GLY A 60 -4.34 -16.32 28.77
C GLY A 60 -5.75 -15.81 28.46
N GLN A 61 -6.26 -14.90 29.29
CA GLN A 61 -7.50 -14.18 29.02
C GLN A 61 -7.31 -13.24 27.82
N GLN A 62 -8.25 -13.26 26.87
CA GLN A 62 -8.29 -12.30 25.76
C GLN A 62 -8.65 -10.90 26.31
N PRO A 63 -7.99 -9.81 25.86
CA PRO A 63 -8.33 -8.46 26.31
C PRO A 63 -9.73 -8.04 25.83
N TYR A 64 -10.71 -8.08 26.73
CA TYR A 64 -12.06 -7.57 26.48
C TYR A 64 -12.05 -6.04 26.50
N GLY A 65 -11.85 -5.42 25.33
CA GLY A 65 -11.68 -3.96 25.22
C GLY A 65 -11.55 -3.42 23.81
N ALA A 66 -12.09 -4.11 22.80
CA ALA A 66 -12.11 -3.63 21.42
C ALA A 66 -13.28 -2.65 21.22
N TYR A 67 -13.01 -1.36 21.30
CA TYR A 67 -13.94 -0.34 20.82
C TYR A 67 -14.24 -0.57 19.33
N PRO A 68 -15.51 -0.46 18.88
CA PRO A 68 -15.83 -0.60 17.47
C PRO A 68 -15.15 0.52 16.68
N GLN A 69 -14.14 0.19 15.88
CA GLN A 69 -13.51 1.16 15.01
C GLN A 69 -14.52 1.61 13.95
N ALA A 70 -14.76 2.93 13.90
CA ALA A 70 -15.53 3.54 12.84
C ALA A 70 -14.90 3.21 11.46
N PRO A 71 -15.71 3.11 10.38
CA PRO A 71 -15.19 2.85 9.04
C PRO A 71 -14.41 4.07 8.52
N GLY A 72 -13.15 4.18 8.93
CA GLY A 72 -12.25 5.29 8.61
C GLY A 72 -10.81 4.93 8.96
N THR A 73 -10.02 4.61 7.93
CA THR A 73 -8.55 4.42 7.94
C THR A 73 -7.99 3.57 9.09
N LEU A 74 -7.68 2.30 8.81
CA LEU A 74 -7.01 1.38 9.75
C LEU A 74 -5.60 1.88 10.16
N GLN A 75 -5.49 2.76 11.15
CA GLN A 75 -4.20 3.30 11.59
C GLN A 75 -3.31 2.20 12.16
N ALA A 76 -2.05 2.12 11.71
CA ALA A 76 -1.13 1.11 12.21
C ALA A 76 -0.60 1.51 13.58
N ASN A 77 -0.75 0.64 14.58
CA ASN A 77 -0.25 0.84 15.94
C ASN A 77 1.04 0.02 16.12
N ASN A 78 2.15 0.68 16.46
CA ASN A 78 3.48 0.07 16.60
C ASN A 78 3.91 -0.81 15.39
N GLY A 79 3.49 -0.42 14.18
CA GLY A 79 3.77 -1.17 12.94
C GLY A 79 2.91 -2.42 12.74
N TYR A 80 1.85 -2.63 13.53
CA TYR A 80 0.84 -3.67 13.32
C TYR A 80 -0.48 -3.06 12.86
N ILE A 81 -1.20 -3.79 12.03
CA ILE A 81 -2.51 -3.40 11.49
C ILE A 81 -3.43 -4.63 11.49
N ASN A 82 -4.70 -4.45 11.86
CA ASN A 82 -5.69 -5.52 11.74
C ASN A 82 -6.30 -5.46 10.34
N VAL A 83 -6.08 -6.50 9.53
CA VAL A 83 -6.62 -6.60 8.17
C VAL A 83 -7.75 -7.64 8.18
N PRO A 84 -8.93 -7.36 7.60
CA PRO A 84 -10.00 -8.34 7.48
C PRO A 84 -9.50 -9.67 6.89
N VAL A 85 -9.99 -10.78 7.42
CA VAL A 85 -9.55 -12.17 7.12
C VAL A 85 -8.15 -12.55 7.63
N LEU A 86 -7.16 -11.65 7.62
CA LEU A 86 -5.79 -11.96 8.07
C LEU A 86 -5.53 -11.70 9.56
N GLY A 87 -6.38 -10.90 10.21
CA GLY A 87 -6.18 -10.49 11.60
C GLY A 87 -5.03 -9.49 11.75
N THR A 88 -4.36 -9.51 12.90
CA THR A 88 -3.26 -8.57 13.21
C THR A 88 -1.97 -8.99 12.51
N VAL A 89 -1.58 -8.22 11.50
CA VAL A 89 -0.39 -8.45 10.67
C VAL A 89 0.61 -7.30 10.80
N GLN A 90 1.90 -7.59 10.64
CA GLN A 90 2.94 -6.57 10.74
C GLN A 90 3.20 -5.89 9.38
N VAL A 91 3.19 -4.56 9.38
CA VAL A 91 3.53 -3.72 8.22
C VAL A 91 5.00 -3.91 7.83
N ALA A 92 5.27 -3.99 6.52
CA ALA A 92 6.62 -4.08 5.99
C ALA A 92 7.33 -2.72 6.06
N THR A 93 8.42 -2.66 6.84
CA THR A 93 9.31 -1.49 6.95
C THR A 93 9.91 -1.09 5.61
N MET A 94 10.14 0.21 5.40
CA MET A 94 10.71 0.73 4.15
C MET A 94 12.03 0.07 3.77
N GLY A 95 12.92 -0.22 4.72
CA GLY A 95 14.18 -0.93 4.46
C GLY A 95 13.99 -2.33 3.84
N ARG A 96 12.99 -3.11 4.29
CA ARG A 96 12.67 -4.41 3.67
C ARG A 96 12.04 -4.24 2.28
N ARG A 97 11.19 -3.23 2.08
CA ARG A 97 10.63 -2.91 0.75
C ARG A 97 11.72 -2.49 -0.24
N PHE A 98 12.69 -1.71 0.21
CA PHE A 98 13.88 -1.34 -0.57
C PHE A 98 14.75 -2.55 -0.89
N GLY A 99 15.09 -3.38 0.10
CA GLY A 99 15.85 -4.62 -0.12
C GLY A 99 15.19 -5.55 -1.13
N ALA A 100 13.86 -5.68 -1.09
CA ALA A 100 13.12 -6.45 -2.09
C ALA A 100 13.28 -5.86 -3.50
N ARG A 101 13.26 -4.53 -3.64
CA ARG A 101 13.49 -3.86 -4.93
C ARG A 101 14.94 -3.98 -5.42
N VAL A 102 15.92 -4.02 -4.52
CA VAL A 102 17.32 -4.34 -4.86
C VAL A 102 17.43 -5.76 -5.41
N ILE A 103 16.81 -6.75 -4.77
CA ILE A 103 16.81 -8.14 -5.26
C ILE A 103 16.11 -8.26 -6.61
N ASP A 104 14.92 -7.68 -6.77
CA ASP A 104 14.24 -7.62 -8.08
C ASP A 104 15.13 -6.95 -9.15
N GLY A 105 15.79 -5.84 -8.80
CA GLY A 105 16.69 -5.10 -9.68
C GLY A 105 17.96 -5.85 -10.06
N LEU A 106 18.53 -6.67 -9.17
CA LEU A 106 19.66 -7.54 -9.47
C LEU A 106 19.26 -8.66 -10.44
N ILE A 107 18.10 -9.30 -10.24
CA ILE A 107 17.59 -10.36 -11.13
C ILE A 107 17.38 -9.79 -12.55
N ILE A 108 16.69 -8.66 -12.66
CA ILE A 108 16.43 -7.98 -13.94
C ILE A 108 17.75 -7.47 -14.56
N GLY A 109 18.66 -6.93 -13.74
CA GLY A 109 19.96 -6.41 -14.17
C GLY A 109 20.90 -7.47 -14.73
N VAL A 110 20.94 -8.68 -14.13
CA VAL A 110 21.71 -9.81 -14.68
C VAL A 110 21.19 -10.20 -16.07
N ILE A 111 19.87 -10.29 -16.24
CA ILE A 111 19.26 -10.61 -17.54
C ILE A 111 19.58 -9.50 -18.56
N TYR A 112 19.49 -8.23 -18.17
CA TYR A 112 19.83 -7.09 -19.01
C TYR A 112 21.31 -7.11 -19.46
N VAL A 113 22.25 -7.42 -18.55
CA VAL A 113 23.67 -7.56 -18.89
C VAL A 113 23.91 -8.71 -19.88
N ILE A 114 23.24 -9.86 -19.71
CA ILE A 114 23.32 -10.98 -20.66
C ILE A 114 22.81 -10.57 -22.04
N LEU A 115 21.66 -9.87 -22.12
CA LEU A 115 21.11 -9.37 -23.38
C LEU A 115 22.04 -8.33 -24.04
N MET A 116 22.67 -7.47 -23.26
CA MET A 116 23.63 -6.46 -23.73
C MET A 116 24.89 -7.12 -24.31
N VAL A 117 25.48 -8.09 -23.60
CA VAL A 117 26.63 -8.86 -24.09
C VAL A 117 26.27 -9.64 -25.36
N ALA A 118 25.09 -10.25 -25.43
CA ALA A 118 24.61 -10.93 -26.63
C ALA A 118 24.42 -9.97 -27.82
N GLY A 119 23.88 -8.77 -27.59
CA GLY A 119 23.74 -7.73 -28.60
C GLY A 119 25.09 -7.24 -29.14
N VAL A 120 26.06 -6.98 -28.26
CA VAL A 120 27.43 -6.58 -28.64
C VAL A 120 28.15 -7.70 -29.39
N ALA A 121 28.02 -8.96 -28.94
CA ALA A 121 28.59 -10.12 -29.63
C ALA A 121 27.97 -10.29 -31.03
N GLY A 122 26.66 -10.05 -31.17
CA GLY A 122 25.96 -9.99 -32.45
C GLY A 122 26.49 -8.88 -33.37
N ALA A 123 26.72 -7.68 -32.83
CA ALA A 123 27.27 -6.54 -33.57
C ALA A 123 28.66 -6.85 -34.13
N VAL A 124 29.57 -7.33 -33.27
CA VAL A 124 30.92 -7.73 -33.66
C VAL A 124 30.89 -8.90 -34.65
N GLY A 125 29.98 -9.86 -34.47
CA GLY A 125 29.79 -11.00 -35.38
C GLY A 125 29.24 -10.61 -36.74
N ALA A 126 28.43 -9.55 -36.83
CA ALA A 126 27.94 -9.00 -38.09
C ALA A 126 29.05 -8.21 -38.83
N ALA A 127 29.75 -7.31 -38.13
CA ALA A 127 30.83 -6.52 -38.71
C ALA A 127 31.99 -7.39 -39.25
N LYS A 128 32.32 -8.50 -38.58
CA LYS A 128 33.34 -9.46 -39.04
C LYS A 128 33.04 -10.18 -40.36
N LYS A 129 31.83 -10.05 -40.92
CA LYS A 129 31.46 -10.62 -42.22
C LYS A 129 31.75 -9.68 -43.39
N CYS A 130 32.09 -8.42 -43.12
CA CYS A 130 32.47 -7.46 -44.15
C CYS A 130 33.93 -7.61 -44.53
N ASP A 131 34.23 -7.65 -45.84
CA ASP A 131 35.61 -7.63 -46.34
C ASP A 131 36.14 -6.19 -46.33
N VAL A 132 37.21 -5.96 -45.54
CA VAL A 132 37.90 -4.67 -45.39
C VAL A 132 38.54 -4.17 -46.69
N ASN A 133 38.72 -5.03 -47.69
CA ASN A 133 39.30 -4.68 -48.99
C ASN A 133 38.24 -4.43 -50.06
N SER A 134 36.96 -4.65 -49.76
CA SER A 134 35.87 -4.42 -50.72
C SER A 134 35.54 -2.94 -50.83
N ALA A 135 35.20 -2.48 -52.03
CA ALA A 135 34.75 -1.09 -52.25
C ALA A 135 33.49 -0.75 -51.42
N ASP A 136 32.65 -1.75 -51.18
CA ASP A 136 31.38 -1.64 -50.45
C ASP A 136 31.54 -1.83 -48.93
N TYR A 137 32.77 -1.89 -48.40
CA TYR A 137 33.05 -2.14 -46.98
C TYR A 137 32.26 -1.20 -46.05
N THR A 138 32.25 0.10 -46.36
CA THR A 138 31.53 1.13 -45.61
C THR A 138 30.03 0.84 -45.55
N ASP A 139 29.42 0.45 -46.66
CA ASP A 139 27.99 0.14 -46.73
C ASP A 139 27.67 -1.18 -46.04
N CYS A 140 28.53 -2.19 -46.15
CA CYS A 140 28.42 -3.42 -45.39
C CYS A 140 28.43 -3.16 -43.88
N VAL A 141 29.39 -2.38 -43.38
CA VAL A 141 29.50 -2.03 -41.95
C VAL A 141 28.32 -1.18 -41.48
N ASN A 142 27.87 -0.21 -42.28
CA ASN A 142 26.70 0.62 -41.95
C ASN A 142 25.41 -0.21 -41.86
N ASN A 143 25.19 -1.15 -42.79
CA ASN A 143 24.03 -2.05 -42.79
C ASN A 143 24.09 -3.10 -41.67
N ALA A 144 25.27 -3.64 -41.37
CA ALA A 144 25.49 -4.52 -40.23
C ALA A 144 25.24 -3.78 -38.90
N SER A 145 25.69 -2.54 -38.80
CA SER A 145 25.50 -1.70 -37.60
C SER A 145 24.05 -1.32 -37.40
N SER A 146 23.36 -0.83 -38.44
CA SER A 146 21.96 -0.38 -38.34
C SER A 146 21.00 -1.53 -38.01
N SER A 147 21.19 -2.70 -38.63
CA SER A 147 20.38 -3.89 -38.35
C SER A 147 20.55 -4.40 -36.92
N VAL A 148 21.77 -4.42 -36.38
CA VAL A 148 22.00 -4.84 -34.99
C VAL A 148 21.55 -3.78 -33.99
N VAL A 149 21.73 -2.49 -34.28
CA VAL A 149 21.17 -1.40 -33.45
C VAL A 149 19.64 -1.48 -33.39
N GLY A 150 18.98 -1.71 -34.52
CA GLY A 150 17.53 -1.90 -34.59
C GLY A 150 17.06 -3.13 -33.80
N ALA A 151 17.74 -4.27 -33.97
CA ALA A 151 17.45 -5.50 -33.22
C ALA A 151 17.68 -5.31 -31.71
N PHE A 152 18.72 -4.59 -31.31
CA PHE A 152 19.02 -4.28 -29.91
C PHE A 152 17.94 -3.41 -29.28
N PHE A 153 17.56 -2.29 -29.91
CA PHE A 153 16.47 -1.44 -29.40
C PHE A 153 15.11 -2.17 -29.38
N GLY A 154 14.83 -3.01 -30.38
CA GLY A 154 13.65 -3.87 -30.38
C GLY A 154 13.64 -4.87 -29.22
N ALA A 155 14.77 -5.52 -28.95
CA ALA A 155 14.94 -6.43 -27.82
C ALA A 155 14.82 -5.71 -26.47
N LEU A 156 15.37 -4.50 -26.33
CA LEU A 156 15.24 -3.67 -25.13
C LEU A 156 13.78 -3.25 -24.89
N LEU A 157 13.05 -2.84 -25.94
CA LEU A 157 11.64 -2.48 -25.84
C LEU A 157 10.79 -3.69 -25.42
N LEU A 158 11.01 -4.85 -26.04
CA LEU A 158 10.35 -6.10 -25.68
C LEU A 158 10.66 -6.51 -24.22
N PHE A 159 11.92 -6.43 -23.81
CA PHE A 159 12.34 -6.72 -22.44
C PHE A 159 11.73 -5.76 -21.40
N GLY A 160 11.61 -4.47 -21.77
CA GLY A 160 10.89 -3.48 -20.98
C GLY A 160 9.42 -3.87 -20.78
N ILE A 161 8.71 -4.22 -21.86
CA ILE A 161 7.32 -4.69 -21.79
C ILE A 161 7.21 -5.95 -20.91
N ILE A 162 8.08 -6.94 -21.10
CA ILE A 162 8.10 -8.18 -20.28
C ILE A 162 8.29 -7.84 -18.80
N THR A 163 9.21 -6.93 -18.47
CA THR A 163 9.49 -6.52 -17.09
C THR A 163 8.30 -5.80 -16.44
N LEU A 164 7.63 -4.93 -17.20
CA LEU A 164 6.43 -4.22 -16.76
C LEU A 164 5.26 -5.19 -16.54
N LEU A 165 5.05 -6.14 -17.45
CA LEU A 165 4.04 -7.19 -17.31
C LEU A 165 4.35 -8.14 -16.14
N TYR A 166 5.61 -8.52 -15.95
CA TYR A 166 6.06 -9.31 -14.80
C TYR A 166 5.70 -8.62 -13.48
N GLU A 167 6.09 -7.35 -13.29
CA GLU A 167 5.79 -6.65 -12.04
C GLU A 167 4.28 -6.45 -11.83
N TRP A 168 3.55 -6.09 -12.89
CA TRP A 168 2.09 -5.94 -12.81
C TRP A 168 1.37 -7.24 -12.46
N LEU A 169 1.63 -8.34 -13.18
CA LEU A 169 0.96 -9.62 -12.98
C LEU A 169 1.34 -10.27 -11.66
N MET A 170 2.61 -10.23 -11.26
CA MET A 170 3.08 -10.79 -9.98
C MET A 170 2.46 -10.06 -8.78
N ILE A 171 2.39 -8.73 -8.82
CA ILE A 171 1.72 -7.96 -7.76
C ILE A 171 0.20 -8.15 -7.80
N SER A 172 -0.42 -8.24 -8.98
CA SER A 172 -1.86 -8.44 -9.13
C SER A 172 -2.33 -9.81 -8.64
N LEU A 173 -1.67 -10.88 -9.09
CA LEU A 173 -2.14 -12.26 -8.97
C LEU A 173 -1.52 -12.99 -7.78
N VAL A 174 -0.24 -12.77 -7.49
CA VAL A 174 0.48 -13.42 -6.37
C VAL A 174 0.54 -12.51 -5.13
N GLY A 175 0.50 -11.19 -5.33
CA GLY A 175 0.73 -10.20 -4.29
C GLY A 175 2.21 -9.98 -3.96
N ALA A 176 3.15 -10.54 -4.71
CA ALA A 176 4.58 -10.37 -4.45
C ALA A 176 5.41 -10.60 -5.72
N THR A 177 6.46 -9.80 -5.90
CA THR A 177 7.56 -10.09 -6.83
C THR A 177 8.57 -11.04 -6.19
N LEU A 178 9.51 -11.61 -6.95
CA LEU A 178 10.53 -12.53 -6.44
C LEU A 178 11.34 -11.93 -5.27
N GLY A 179 11.78 -10.68 -5.37
CA GLY A 179 12.46 -9.98 -4.29
C GLY A 179 11.60 -9.77 -3.04
N LYS A 180 10.29 -9.53 -3.22
CA LYS A 180 9.34 -9.45 -2.09
C LYS A 180 9.15 -10.83 -1.43
N MET A 181 9.02 -11.89 -2.22
CA MET A 181 8.90 -13.26 -1.71
C MET A 181 10.14 -13.70 -0.92
N SER A 182 11.35 -13.41 -1.42
CA SER A 182 12.61 -13.74 -0.74
C SER A 182 12.79 -13.07 0.62
N LEU A 183 12.13 -11.93 0.86
CA LEU A 183 12.15 -11.20 2.14
C LEU A 183 10.88 -11.42 2.99
N GLY A 184 10.03 -12.39 2.62
CA GLY A 184 8.79 -12.70 3.33
C GLY A 184 7.79 -11.55 3.31
N LEU A 185 7.68 -10.82 2.20
CA LEU A 185 6.77 -9.68 2.04
C LEU A 185 5.60 -10.03 1.11
N LYS A 186 4.41 -9.54 1.45
CA LYS A 186 3.21 -9.67 0.61
C LYS A 186 2.43 -8.36 0.52
N VAL A 187 1.96 -8.04 -0.67
CA VAL A 187 0.99 -6.96 -0.96
C VAL A 187 -0.42 -7.55 -0.90
N VAL A 188 -1.29 -6.92 -0.11
CA VAL A 188 -2.68 -7.33 0.06
C VAL A 188 -3.61 -6.11 0.03
N LYS A 189 -4.90 -6.32 -0.23
CA LYS A 189 -5.94 -5.28 -0.08
C LYS A 189 -6.21 -5.01 1.39
N GLU A 190 -6.36 -3.74 1.74
CA GLU A 190 -6.69 -3.29 3.09
C GLU A 190 -8.08 -3.75 3.54
N SER A 191 -9.03 -3.86 2.62
CA SER A 191 -10.42 -4.25 2.93
C SER A 191 -10.69 -5.76 2.99
N THR A 192 -9.82 -6.61 2.45
CA THR A 192 -10.10 -8.06 2.33
C THR A 192 -8.93 -9.00 2.66
N GLY A 193 -7.71 -8.47 2.81
CA GLY A 193 -6.51 -9.31 2.98
C GLY A 193 -6.11 -10.17 1.76
N GLN A 194 -6.92 -10.14 0.69
CA GLN A 194 -6.66 -10.87 -0.55
C GLN A 194 -5.66 -10.12 -1.44
N ASN A 195 -5.24 -10.77 -2.53
CA ASN A 195 -4.30 -10.20 -3.48
C ASN A 195 -4.95 -8.97 -4.21
N PRO A 196 -4.15 -7.98 -4.65
CA PRO A 196 -4.66 -6.76 -5.30
C PRO A 196 -5.58 -6.96 -6.51
N GLY A 197 -5.41 -8.06 -7.25
CA GLY A 197 -6.07 -8.29 -8.54
C GLY A 197 -5.55 -7.34 -9.63
N LEU A 198 -5.97 -7.59 -10.87
CA LEU A 198 -5.44 -6.87 -12.05
C LEU A 198 -5.60 -5.35 -11.95
N GLY A 199 -6.78 -4.87 -11.56
CA GLY A 199 -7.04 -3.43 -11.38
C GLY A 199 -6.21 -2.80 -10.25
N GLY A 200 -6.10 -3.47 -9.10
CA GLY A 200 -5.28 -2.98 -7.98
C GLY A 200 -3.80 -2.91 -8.33
N GLY A 201 -3.27 -3.93 -9.03
CA GLY A 201 -1.90 -3.89 -9.54
C GLY A 201 -1.70 -2.84 -10.64
N PHE A 202 -2.69 -2.61 -11.50
CA PHE A 202 -2.60 -1.60 -12.56
C PHE A 202 -2.54 -0.18 -12.00
N ILE A 203 -3.35 0.13 -10.97
CA ILE A 203 -3.31 1.43 -10.27
C ILE A 203 -1.91 1.66 -9.66
N ARG A 204 -1.32 0.63 -9.05
CA ARG A 204 0.05 0.69 -8.49
C ARG A 204 1.13 0.95 -9.55
N TRP A 205 0.89 0.52 -10.78
CA TRP A 205 1.80 0.64 -11.93
C TRP A 205 1.66 1.99 -12.66
N ILE A 206 0.43 2.46 -12.88
CA ILE A 206 0.17 3.68 -13.66
C ILE A 206 0.50 4.97 -12.88
N ILE A 207 0.37 4.99 -11.55
CA ILE A 207 0.59 6.21 -10.76
C ILE A 207 2.05 6.70 -10.80
N PRO A 208 3.09 5.85 -10.60
CA PRO A 208 4.48 6.26 -10.82
C PRO A 208 4.73 6.72 -12.26
N MET A 209 4.15 6.04 -13.25
CA MET A 209 4.29 6.37 -14.68
C MET A 209 3.68 7.74 -15.04
N VAL A 210 2.48 8.05 -14.53
CA VAL A 210 1.87 9.38 -14.69
C VAL A 210 2.72 10.46 -14.01
N GLY A 211 3.29 10.15 -12.83
CA GLY A 211 4.26 11.03 -12.17
C GLY A 211 5.54 11.27 -12.96
N ALA A 212 5.92 10.38 -13.87
CA ALA A 212 7.13 10.52 -14.69
C ALA A 212 7.02 11.66 -15.72
N PHE A 213 5.82 11.95 -16.24
CA PHE A 213 5.60 13.03 -17.21
C PHE A 213 5.89 14.42 -16.64
N VAL A 214 5.89 14.60 -15.31
CA VAL A 214 6.30 15.84 -14.63
C VAL A 214 7.82 15.85 -14.43
N CYS A 215 8.57 15.72 -15.54
CA CYS A 215 10.05 15.67 -15.58
C CYS A 215 10.67 14.68 -14.57
N GLY A 216 10.02 13.55 -14.30
CA GLY A 216 10.44 12.57 -13.28
C GLY A 216 10.23 13.00 -11.82
N ILE A 217 9.95 14.26 -11.53
CA ILE A 217 9.77 14.80 -10.16
C ILE A 217 8.53 14.15 -9.51
N GLY A 218 7.42 14.05 -10.25
CA GLY A 218 6.21 13.40 -9.75
C GLY A 218 6.43 11.92 -9.39
N GLN A 219 7.23 11.20 -10.18
CA GLN A 219 7.61 9.81 -9.91
C GLN A 219 8.44 9.70 -8.63
N LEU A 220 9.42 10.60 -8.43
CA LEU A 220 10.22 10.64 -7.21
C LEU A 220 9.33 10.91 -5.98
N LEU A 221 8.40 11.87 -6.06
CA LEU A 221 7.45 12.15 -4.98
C LEU A 221 6.53 10.95 -4.69
N VAL A 222 6.07 10.21 -5.70
CA VAL A 222 5.29 8.96 -5.51
C VAL A 222 6.11 7.90 -4.76
N TYR A 223 7.42 7.77 -5.00
CA TYR A 223 8.27 6.83 -4.26
C TYR A 223 8.72 7.31 -2.88
N LEU A 224 8.79 8.62 -2.66
CA LEU A 224 9.07 9.22 -1.34
C LEU A 224 7.81 9.34 -0.46
N SER A 225 6.61 9.32 -1.05
CA SER A 225 5.34 9.44 -0.32
C SER A 225 5.12 8.50 0.89
N PRO A 226 5.66 7.27 0.96
CA PRO A 226 5.58 6.44 2.18
C PRO A 226 6.25 7.05 3.41
N PHE A 227 7.25 7.94 3.23
CA PHE A 227 7.92 8.64 4.33
C PHE A 227 7.09 9.81 4.88
N PHE A 228 6.09 10.28 4.12
CA PHE A 228 5.13 11.30 4.54
C PHE A 228 3.79 10.69 5.02
N ASP A 229 3.72 9.36 5.14
CA ASP A 229 2.52 8.63 5.55
C ASP A 229 2.37 8.52 7.08
N ASN A 230 1.77 9.54 7.68
CA ASN A 230 1.48 9.59 9.12
C ASN A 230 0.48 8.52 9.63
N SER A 231 -0.08 7.66 8.76
CA SER A 231 -0.97 6.57 9.17
C SER A 231 -0.24 5.37 9.78
N GLY A 232 1.10 5.34 9.73
CA GLY A 232 1.94 4.24 10.18
C GLY A 232 1.97 3.02 9.24
N LYS A 233 1.16 3.03 8.17
CA LYS A 233 1.08 1.95 7.18
C LYS A 233 2.23 1.94 6.17
N LEU A 234 2.99 3.04 6.10
CA LEU A 234 4.06 3.26 5.13
C LEU A 234 3.54 3.05 3.70
N GLN A 235 2.33 3.53 3.40
CA GLN A 235 1.70 3.44 2.09
C GLN A 235 2.18 4.58 1.19
N GLY A 236 2.71 4.24 0.01
CA GLY A 236 2.89 5.22 -1.05
C GLY A 236 1.54 5.69 -1.63
N TRP A 237 1.51 6.81 -2.34
CA TRP A 237 0.30 7.27 -3.04
C TRP A 237 -0.26 6.20 -4.00
N HIS A 238 0.63 5.43 -4.63
CA HIS A 238 0.28 4.29 -5.47
C HIS A 238 -0.28 3.08 -4.67
N ASP A 239 0.21 2.83 -3.45
CA ASP A 239 -0.35 1.82 -2.54
C ASP A 239 -1.77 2.22 -2.09
N ARG A 240 -1.90 3.48 -1.67
CA ARG A 240 -3.12 4.08 -1.11
C ARG A 240 -4.25 4.16 -2.13
N ALA A 241 -3.97 4.64 -3.34
CA ALA A 241 -4.95 4.72 -4.42
C ALA A 241 -5.46 3.33 -4.86
N ALA A 242 -4.62 2.30 -4.73
CA ALA A 242 -5.02 0.91 -4.99
C ALA A 242 -5.73 0.23 -3.80
N GLY A 243 -5.84 0.89 -2.64
CA GLY A 243 -6.39 0.30 -1.42
C GLY A 243 -5.57 -0.87 -0.89
N THR A 244 -4.23 -0.79 -1.01
CA THR A 244 -3.31 -1.90 -0.71
C THR A 244 -2.27 -1.55 0.35
N LEU A 245 -1.78 -2.57 1.06
CA LEU A 245 -0.67 -2.47 1.99
C LEU A 245 0.35 -3.56 1.76
N VAL A 246 1.58 -3.34 2.21
CA VAL A 246 2.65 -4.36 2.20
C VAL A 246 2.88 -4.84 3.63
N ILE A 247 2.65 -6.12 3.85
CA ILE A 247 2.80 -6.82 5.12
C ILE A 247 3.98 -7.78 5.08
N LYS A 248 4.42 -8.19 6.26
CA LYS A 248 5.24 -9.39 6.43
C LYS A 248 4.32 -10.62 6.41
N LYS A 249 4.78 -11.70 5.79
CA LYS A 249 4.14 -13.01 5.76
C LYS A 249 4.52 -13.82 7.01
#